data_AF-A0AAW2Z4M7-F1
#
_entry.id   AF-A0AAW2Z4M7-F1
#
_cell.length_a   1.000
_cell.length_b   1.000
_cell.length_c   1.000
_cell.angle_alpha   90.00
_cell.angle_beta   90.00
_cell.angle_gamma   90.00
#
_symmetry.space_group_name_H-M   'P 1'
#
loop_
_entity.id
_entity.type
_entity.pdbx_description
1 polymer ?
#
loop_
_entity_poly.entity_id
_entity_poly.type
_entity_poly.pdbx_seq_one_letter_code
_entity_poly.pdbx_strand_id
1 'polypeptide(L)'
;MNSNQHLFGKFEFQFDAVFYIDDLGSNYMTYLKSKHQDEPLLFLISAKEFRIEPDRISAQMINKTYIHDGAEREVNLSGATKATIVKKLEQLETSYDYALLKTIFDEAFVIVYLELMSDSFHRYLHSKTFIDFIKYKDSNYLNKIGRIPSEMAISGLNRSEPKRTGWRYLRNKLSCLWFDKICTFKFTSSMKA
;
A
#
# COMPACT_ATOMS: atom_id res chain seq x y z
N MET A 1 -35.72 -1.31 -1.20
CA MET A 1 -34.60 -0.74 -1.99
C MET A 1 -33.48 -0.40 -1.01
N ASN A 2 -32.26 -0.88 -1.24
CA ASN A 2 -31.14 -0.72 -0.29
C ASN A 2 -30.57 0.70 -0.35
N SER A 3 -30.67 1.42 0.77
CA SER A 3 -30.30 2.83 0.97
C SER A 3 -28.82 3.15 0.68
N ASN A 4 -27.96 2.14 0.51
CA ASN A 4 -26.51 2.29 0.35
C ASN A 4 -26.06 2.49 -1.11
N GLN A 5 -26.92 2.28 -2.12
CA GLN A 5 -26.54 2.48 -3.53
C GLN A 5 -26.19 3.95 -3.87
N HIS A 6 -26.76 4.93 -3.15
CA HIS A 6 -26.43 6.36 -3.33
C HIS A 6 -25.11 6.79 -2.69
N LEU A 7 -24.47 5.94 -1.87
CA LEU A 7 -23.20 6.28 -1.19
C LEU A 7 -21.98 6.03 -2.09
N PHE A 8 -22.07 5.11 -3.05
CA PHE A 8 -20.94 4.75 -3.94
C PHE A 8 -20.45 5.90 -4.83
N GLY A 9 -21.28 6.91 -5.10
CA GLY A 9 -20.87 8.13 -5.83
C GLY A 9 -20.39 9.28 -4.95
N LYS A 10 -20.40 9.11 -3.62
CA LYS A 10 -20.11 10.18 -2.64
C LYS A 10 -18.90 9.91 -1.74
N PHE A 11 -18.28 8.73 -1.84
CA PHE A 11 -17.12 8.37 -1.04
C PHE A 11 -15.90 8.13 -1.93
N GLU A 12 -14.79 8.75 -1.55
CA GLU A 12 -13.46 8.44 -2.06
C GLU A 12 -12.78 7.47 -1.07
N PHE A 13 -12.66 6.21 -1.48
CA PHE A 13 -12.04 5.16 -0.68
C PHE A 13 -10.51 5.24 -0.77
N GLN A 14 -9.84 5.11 0.37
CA GLN A 14 -8.38 5.22 0.44
C GLN A 14 -7.74 3.84 0.31
N PHE A 15 -6.82 3.67 -0.63
CA PHE A 15 -6.11 2.41 -0.80
C PHE A 15 -5.36 1.97 0.46
N ASP A 16 -4.78 2.93 1.19
CA ASP A 16 -4.06 2.65 2.44
C ASP A 16 -4.91 1.87 3.46
N ALA A 17 -6.24 2.04 3.45
CA ALA A 17 -7.17 1.35 4.34
C ALA A 17 -7.07 -0.17 4.27
N VAL A 18 -6.69 -0.72 3.13
CA VAL A 18 -6.45 -2.15 2.92
C VAL A 18 -5.39 -2.70 3.90
N PHE A 19 -4.43 -1.88 4.34
CA PHE A 19 -3.32 -2.32 5.18
C PHE A 19 -3.57 -2.21 6.69
N TYR A 20 -4.67 -1.58 7.12
CA TYR A 20 -4.95 -1.35 8.55
C TYR A 20 -6.40 -1.64 8.96
N ILE A 21 -7.25 -2.06 8.03
CA ILE A 21 -8.62 -2.50 8.29
C ILE A 21 -8.71 -3.95 7.83
N ASP A 22 -8.59 -4.87 8.79
CA ASP A 22 -8.36 -6.29 8.54
C ASP A 22 -9.39 -6.94 7.62
N ASP A 23 -10.68 -6.61 7.79
CA ASP A 23 -11.76 -7.18 6.99
C ASP A 23 -11.79 -6.61 5.56
N LEU A 24 -11.46 -5.33 5.38
CA LEU A 24 -11.26 -4.73 4.05
C LEU A 24 -10.06 -5.36 3.35
N GLY A 25 -8.93 -5.47 4.05
CA GLY A 25 -7.71 -6.10 3.54
C GLY A 25 -7.95 -7.55 3.12
N SER A 26 -8.65 -8.33 3.94
CA SER A 26 -9.03 -9.71 3.65
C SER A 26 -9.97 -9.83 2.46
N ASN A 27 -10.93 -8.92 2.34
CA ASN A 27 -11.86 -8.90 1.20
C ASN A 27 -11.15 -8.53 -0.11
N TYR A 28 -10.25 -7.55 -0.09
CA TYR A 28 -9.44 -7.18 -1.25
C TYR A 28 -8.47 -8.29 -1.66
N MET A 29 -7.81 -8.95 -0.69
CA MET A 29 -6.97 -10.11 -0.96
C MET A 29 -7.77 -11.25 -1.62
N THR A 30 -9.00 -11.50 -1.16
CA THR A 30 -9.90 -12.49 -1.77
C THR A 30 -10.23 -12.13 -3.22
N TYR A 31 -10.48 -10.85 -3.49
CA TYR A 31 -10.69 -10.34 -4.84
C TYR A 31 -9.47 -10.58 -5.73
N LEU A 32 -8.26 -10.23 -5.28
CA LEU A 32 -7.03 -10.43 -6.06
C LEU A 32 -6.74 -11.91 -6.32
N LYS A 33 -6.91 -12.78 -5.33
CA LYS A 33 -6.75 -14.23 -5.50
C LYS A 33 -7.71 -14.81 -6.54
N SER A 34 -8.95 -14.32 -6.59
CA SER A 34 -9.91 -14.74 -7.62
C SER A 34 -9.51 -14.35 -9.04
N LYS A 35 -8.55 -13.41 -9.16
CA LYS A 35 -7.99 -12.92 -10.42
C LYS A 35 -6.56 -13.42 -10.67
N HIS A 36 -5.99 -14.19 -9.74
CA HIS A 36 -4.57 -14.58 -9.78
C HIS A 36 -3.65 -13.36 -9.92
N GLN A 37 -3.89 -12.33 -9.09
CA GLN A 37 -3.17 -11.05 -9.10
C GLN A 37 -2.85 -10.59 -7.66
N ASP A 38 -2.62 -11.52 -6.74
CA ASP A 38 -2.34 -11.24 -5.33
C ASP A 38 -0.86 -10.93 -5.03
N GLU A 39 0.05 -11.27 -5.94
CA GLU A 39 1.50 -11.09 -5.80
C GLU A 39 1.89 -9.64 -5.45
N PRO A 40 1.36 -8.60 -6.14
CA PRO A 40 1.73 -7.23 -5.82
C PRO A 40 1.34 -6.82 -4.39
N LEU A 41 0.18 -7.26 -3.90
CA LEU A 41 -0.27 -6.92 -2.54
C LEU A 41 0.56 -7.66 -1.49
N LEU A 42 0.87 -8.93 -1.73
CA LEU A 42 1.74 -9.72 -0.86
C LEU A 42 3.15 -9.11 -0.77
N PHE A 43 3.72 -8.66 -1.88
CA PHE A 43 4.98 -7.93 -1.88
C PHE A 43 4.93 -6.68 -1.01
N LEU A 44 3.89 -5.84 -1.13
CA LEU A 44 3.76 -4.63 -0.30
C LEU A 44 3.66 -4.97 1.19
N ILE A 45 2.95 -6.04 1.56
CA ILE A 45 2.86 -6.50 2.95
C ILE A 45 4.25 -6.92 3.45
N SER A 46 4.95 -7.80 2.72
CA SER A 46 6.29 -8.27 3.10
C SER A 46 7.30 -7.12 3.19
N ALA A 47 7.27 -6.18 2.23
CA ALA A 47 8.16 -5.02 2.24
C ALA A 47 7.87 -4.06 3.41
N LYS A 48 6.60 -3.91 3.81
CA LYS A 48 6.20 -3.10 4.96
C LYS A 48 6.66 -3.73 6.28
N GLU A 49 6.47 -5.04 6.43
CA GLU A 49 6.96 -5.80 7.60
C GLU A 49 8.48 -5.71 7.72
N PHE A 50 9.18 -5.98 6.61
CA PHE A 50 10.63 -5.84 6.52
C PHE A 50 11.12 -4.45 6.94
N ARG A 51 10.44 -3.37 6.55
CA ARG A 51 10.88 -2.01 6.89
C ARG A 51 10.78 -1.70 8.39
N ILE A 52 9.93 -2.42 9.14
CA ILE A 52 9.81 -2.31 10.61
C ILE A 52 10.97 -3.05 11.27
N GLU A 53 11.25 -4.27 10.82
CA GLU A 53 12.29 -5.15 11.36
C GLU A 53 13.22 -5.63 10.23
N PRO A 54 14.12 -4.77 9.73
CA PRO A 54 14.92 -5.09 8.57
C PRO A 54 16.07 -6.03 8.93
N ASP A 55 16.14 -7.16 8.23
CA ASP A 55 17.22 -8.13 8.34
C ASP A 55 17.64 -8.68 6.96
N ARG A 56 18.89 -9.15 6.85
CA ARG A 56 19.44 -9.61 5.57
C ARG A 56 18.70 -10.83 5.01
N ILE A 57 18.22 -11.73 5.87
CA ILE A 57 17.56 -12.97 5.45
C ILE A 57 16.22 -12.62 4.81
N SER A 58 15.41 -11.78 5.46
CA SER A 58 14.14 -11.29 4.89
C SER A 58 14.35 -10.51 3.60
N ALA A 59 15.40 -9.69 3.50
CA ALA A 59 15.73 -8.99 2.27
C ALA A 59 16.03 -9.96 1.12
N GLN A 60 16.82 -11.00 1.36
CA GLN A 60 17.11 -12.04 0.37
C GLN A 60 15.86 -12.85 -0.01
N MET A 61 15.01 -13.17 0.97
CA MET A 61 13.74 -13.88 0.72
C MET A 61 12.80 -13.03 -0.15
N ILE A 62 12.58 -11.76 0.19
CA ILE A 62 11.74 -10.84 -0.60
C ILE A 62 12.28 -10.73 -2.03
N ASN A 63 13.61 -10.61 -2.18
CA ASN A 63 14.22 -10.56 -3.50
C ASN A 63 13.95 -11.83 -4.31
N LYS A 64 14.13 -13.02 -3.72
CA LYS A 64 13.91 -14.31 -4.37
C LYS A 64 12.44 -14.54 -4.72
N THR A 65 11.52 -14.12 -3.86
CA THR A 65 10.08 -14.38 -4.02
C THR A 65 9.41 -13.42 -5.00
N TYR A 66 9.81 -12.15 -5.02
CA TYR A 66 9.06 -11.11 -5.74
C TYR A 66 9.88 -10.32 -6.77
N ILE A 67 11.21 -10.22 -6.65
CA ILE A 67 12.00 -9.26 -7.43
C ILE A 67 12.83 -9.92 -8.53
N HIS A 68 13.44 -11.06 -8.23
CA HIS A 68 14.32 -11.78 -9.16
C HIS A 68 13.57 -12.14 -10.45
N ASP A 69 14.31 -12.18 -11.57
CA ASP A 69 13.72 -12.57 -12.85
C ASP A 69 13.30 -14.05 -12.81
N GLY A 70 12.05 -14.33 -13.16
CA GLY A 70 11.47 -15.66 -13.04
C GLY A 70 11.12 -16.06 -11.60
N ALA A 71 11.00 -15.11 -10.67
CA ALA A 71 10.51 -15.38 -9.34
C ALA A 71 9.07 -15.93 -9.38
N GLU A 72 8.73 -16.85 -8.47
CA GLU A 72 7.40 -17.48 -8.43
C GLU A 72 6.26 -16.46 -8.32
N ARG A 73 6.50 -15.36 -7.60
CA ARG A 73 5.55 -14.27 -7.38
C ARG A 73 6.12 -12.94 -7.88
N GLU A 74 6.79 -12.99 -9.01
CA GLU A 74 7.44 -11.82 -9.61
C GLU A 74 6.47 -10.64 -9.75
N VAL A 75 6.84 -9.49 -9.19
CA VAL A 75 6.09 -8.24 -9.36
C VAL A 75 6.58 -7.49 -10.60
N ASN A 76 5.66 -6.75 -11.22
CA ASN A 76 5.92 -5.99 -12.43
C ASN A 76 6.86 -4.79 -12.18
N LEU A 77 8.16 -5.03 -12.35
CA LEU A 77 9.22 -4.04 -12.16
C LEU A 77 10.12 -3.96 -13.38
N SER A 78 10.62 -2.76 -13.66
CA SER A 78 11.63 -2.58 -14.71
C SER A 78 12.91 -3.33 -14.36
N GLY A 79 13.62 -3.84 -15.38
CA GLY A 79 14.92 -4.49 -15.19
C GLY A 79 15.94 -3.59 -14.48
N ALA A 80 15.88 -2.28 -14.70
CA ALA A 80 16.74 -1.31 -14.01
C ALA A 80 16.46 -1.25 -12.49
N THR A 81 15.19 -1.29 -12.09
CA THR A 81 14.79 -1.30 -10.68
C THR A 81 15.25 -2.61 -10.01
N LYS A 82 15.02 -3.75 -10.66
CA LYS A 82 15.47 -5.06 -10.15
C LYS A 82 16.99 -5.12 -10.01
N ALA A 83 17.74 -4.72 -11.04
CA ALA A 83 19.19 -4.67 -11.00
C ALA A 83 19.73 -3.76 -9.89
N THR A 84 19.05 -2.64 -9.62
CA THR A 84 19.41 -1.74 -8.52
C THR A 84 19.24 -2.41 -7.16
N ILE A 85 18.14 -3.15 -6.95
CA ILE A 85 17.91 -3.91 -5.71
C ILE A 85 18.98 -4.99 -5.52
N VAL A 86 19.27 -5.77 -6.56
CA VAL A 86 20.29 -6.82 -6.53
C VAL A 86 21.65 -6.24 -6.17
N LYS A 87 22.07 -5.15 -6.83
CA LYS A 87 23.34 -4.47 -6.53
C LYS A 87 23.40 -3.99 -5.08
N LYS A 88 22.31 -3.46 -4.53
CA LYS A 88 22.25 -3.05 -3.11
C LYS A 88 22.38 -4.25 -2.17
N LEU A 89 21.80 -5.40 -2.51
CA LEU A 89 21.96 -6.64 -1.72
C LEU A 89 23.42 -7.12 -1.73
N GLU A 90 24.06 -7.17 -2.90
CA GLU A 90 25.48 -7.54 -3.03
C GLU A 90 26.40 -6.59 -2.23
N GLN A 91 26.10 -5.29 -2.24
CA GLN A 91 26.82 -4.31 -1.41
C GLN A 91 26.67 -4.63 0.08
N LEU A 92 25.46 -5.00 0.51
CA LEU A 92 25.17 -5.37 1.89
C LEU A 92 25.87 -6.67 2.32
N GLU A 93 26.20 -7.58 1.40
CA GLU A 93 26.99 -8.77 1.72
C GLU A 93 28.44 -8.41 2.07
N THR A 94 29.00 -7.43 1.37
CA THR A 94 30.40 -7.00 1.55
C THR A 94 30.57 -6.02 2.71
N SER A 95 29.61 -5.13 2.95
CA SER A 95 29.64 -4.15 4.03
C SER A 95 28.25 -3.94 4.61
N TYR A 96 28.10 -4.03 5.93
CA TYR A 96 26.80 -3.81 6.56
C TYR A 96 26.46 -2.32 6.64
N ASP A 97 25.45 -1.90 5.90
CA ASP A 97 24.83 -0.58 6.00
C ASP A 97 23.34 -0.74 6.36
N TYR A 98 22.99 -0.41 7.60
CA TYR A 98 21.62 -0.51 8.10
C TYR A 98 20.65 0.47 7.39
N ALA A 99 21.12 1.67 7.02
CA ALA A 99 20.29 2.66 6.35
C ALA A 99 19.95 2.20 4.92
N LEU A 100 20.93 1.61 4.24
CA LEU A 100 20.72 0.98 2.93
C LEU A 100 19.77 -0.21 3.03
N LEU A 101 20.00 -1.11 4.00
CA LEU A 101 19.15 -2.29 4.21
C LEU A 101 17.69 -1.89 4.41
N LYS A 102 17.42 -0.92 5.30
CA LYS A 102 16.06 -0.47 5.62
C LYS A 102 15.30 0.14 4.44
N THR A 103 16.00 0.66 3.44
CA THR A 103 15.41 1.42 2.31
C THR A 103 15.53 0.69 0.96
N ILE A 104 16.00 -0.55 0.97
CA ILE A 104 16.37 -1.28 -0.25
C ILE A 104 15.20 -1.46 -1.23
N PHE A 105 13.98 -1.63 -0.71
CA PHE A 105 12.76 -1.86 -1.49
C PHE A 105 11.89 -0.61 -1.71
N ASP A 106 12.28 0.57 -1.23
CA ASP A 106 11.40 1.75 -1.23
C ASP A 106 10.91 2.15 -2.64
N GLU A 107 11.79 2.06 -3.64
CA GLU A 107 11.42 2.38 -5.02
C GLU A 107 10.45 1.35 -5.61
N ALA A 108 10.73 0.06 -5.43
CA ALA A 108 9.83 -1.01 -5.86
C ALA A 108 8.48 -0.94 -5.15
N PHE A 109 8.46 -0.64 -3.84
CA PHE A 109 7.24 -0.43 -3.07
C PHE A 109 6.36 0.65 -3.72
N VAL A 110 6.95 1.82 -4.04
CA VAL A 110 6.18 2.92 -4.65
C VAL A 110 5.62 2.53 -6.01
N ILE A 111 6.39 1.86 -6.85
CA ILE A 111 5.93 1.43 -8.18
C ILE A 111 4.72 0.48 -8.05
N VAL A 112 4.86 -0.57 -7.24
CA VAL A 112 3.82 -1.58 -7.04
C VAL A 112 2.59 -1.01 -6.33
N TYR A 113 2.79 -0.11 -5.37
CA TYR A 113 1.71 0.61 -4.71
C TYR A 113 0.87 1.41 -5.71
N LEU A 114 1.51 2.15 -6.61
CA LEU A 114 0.81 2.95 -7.61
C LEU A 114 0.08 2.09 -8.63
N GLU A 115 0.67 0.97 -9.04
CA GLU A 115 0.02 -0.02 -9.91
C GLU A 115 -1.27 -0.56 -9.28
N LEU A 116 -1.20 -1.04 -8.05
CA LEU A 116 -2.38 -1.53 -7.34
C LEU A 116 -3.43 -0.44 -7.15
N MET A 117 -3.01 0.75 -6.69
CA MET A 117 -3.93 1.85 -6.41
C MET A 117 -4.67 2.32 -7.68
N SER A 118 -3.97 2.44 -8.80
CA SER A 118 -4.51 3.01 -10.03
C SER A 118 -5.30 2.01 -10.88
N ASP A 119 -5.03 0.71 -10.76
CA ASP A 119 -5.68 -0.31 -11.59
C ASP A 119 -6.53 -1.28 -10.77
N SER A 120 -5.92 -2.22 -10.05
CA SER A 120 -6.64 -3.32 -9.42
C SER A 120 -7.53 -2.89 -8.26
N PHE A 121 -7.11 -1.91 -7.45
CA PHE A 121 -7.93 -1.34 -6.39
C PHE A 121 -9.09 -0.54 -6.97
N HIS A 122 -8.85 0.25 -8.02
CA HIS A 122 -9.92 0.97 -8.71
C HIS A 122 -10.99 0.00 -9.24
N ARG A 123 -10.58 -1.08 -9.92
CA ARG A 123 -11.51 -2.14 -10.39
C ARG A 123 -12.21 -2.86 -9.23
N TYR A 124 -11.51 -3.10 -8.13
CA TYR A 124 -12.08 -3.71 -6.93
C TYR A 124 -13.23 -2.89 -6.36
N LEU A 125 -13.11 -1.57 -6.27
CA LEU A 125 -14.18 -0.69 -5.76
C LEU A 125 -15.48 -0.77 -6.60
N HIS A 126 -15.38 -1.18 -7.87
CA HIS A 126 -16.52 -1.40 -8.76
C HIS A 126 -16.94 -2.88 -8.87
N SER A 127 -16.24 -3.77 -8.17
CA SER A 127 -16.50 -5.21 -8.22
C SER A 127 -17.69 -5.62 -7.35
N LYS A 128 -18.33 -6.72 -7.73
CA LYS A 128 -19.37 -7.35 -6.89
C LYS A 128 -18.84 -7.70 -5.50
N THR A 129 -17.58 -8.16 -5.40
CA THR A 129 -16.91 -8.51 -4.14
C THR A 129 -16.93 -7.36 -3.14
N PHE A 130 -16.59 -6.14 -3.58
CA PHE A 130 -16.63 -4.95 -2.74
C PHE A 130 -18.05 -4.47 -2.47
N ILE A 131 -18.92 -4.46 -3.49
CA ILE A 131 -20.32 -4.01 -3.33
C ILE A 131 -21.06 -4.87 -2.30
N ASP A 132 -20.91 -6.20 -2.38
CA ASP A 132 -21.52 -7.13 -1.43
C ASP A 132 -20.92 -6.98 -0.02
N PHE A 133 -19.61 -6.71 0.08
CA PHE A 133 -18.92 -6.47 1.34
C PHE A 133 -19.41 -5.19 2.04
N ILE A 134 -19.57 -4.09 1.31
CA ILE A 134 -19.97 -2.79 1.84
C ILE A 134 -21.45 -2.72 2.17
N LYS A 135 -22.30 -3.51 1.50
CA LYS A 135 -23.76 -3.45 1.61
C LYS A 135 -24.29 -3.42 3.05
N TYR A 136 -23.61 -4.10 3.96
CA TYR A 136 -24.02 -4.26 5.37
C TYR A 136 -23.13 -3.49 6.36
N LYS A 137 -22.24 -2.61 5.89
CA LYS A 137 -21.38 -1.77 6.73
C LYS A 137 -22.10 -0.48 7.13
N ASP A 138 -21.83 0.00 8.33
CA ASP A 138 -22.40 1.23 8.87
C ASP A 138 -21.60 2.47 8.44
N SER A 139 -22.13 3.66 8.74
CA SER A 139 -21.46 4.93 8.44
C SER A 139 -20.11 5.07 9.15
N ASN A 140 -19.97 4.54 10.37
CA ASN A 140 -18.71 4.55 11.11
C ASN A 140 -17.61 3.78 10.37
N TYR A 141 -17.96 2.62 9.81
CA TYR A 141 -17.05 1.83 9.00
C TYR A 141 -16.67 2.55 7.72
N LEU A 142 -17.65 3.13 7.00
CA LEU A 142 -17.40 3.88 5.76
C LEU A 142 -16.44 5.06 5.99
N ASN A 143 -16.55 5.76 7.11
CA ASN A 143 -15.65 6.85 7.49
C ASN A 143 -14.22 6.39 7.82
N LYS A 144 -14.01 5.10 8.16
CA LYS A 144 -12.67 4.54 8.39
C LYS A 144 -11.95 4.21 7.08
N ILE A 145 -12.70 3.82 6.05
CA ILE A 145 -12.14 3.34 4.77
C ILE A 145 -12.15 4.40 3.66
N GLY A 146 -12.88 5.50 3.84
CA GLY A 146 -13.00 6.55 2.82
C GLY A 146 -13.45 7.89 3.39
N ARG A 147 -13.60 8.90 2.52
CA ARG A 147 -14.03 10.26 2.87
C ARG A 147 -15.04 10.79 1.88
N ILE A 148 -15.82 11.79 2.28
CA ILE A 148 -16.75 12.48 1.37
C ILE A 148 -16.01 13.65 0.69
N PRO A 149 -16.01 13.77 -0.65
CA PRO A 149 -15.26 14.82 -1.37
C PRO A 149 -15.55 16.27 -0.93
N SER A 150 -16.71 16.55 -0.34
CA SER A 150 -17.06 17.89 0.16
C SER A 150 -16.19 18.36 1.33
N GLU A 151 -15.51 17.47 2.06
CA GLU A 151 -14.54 17.85 3.09
C GLU A 151 -13.24 18.44 2.51
N MET A 152 -12.94 18.19 1.23
CA MET A 152 -11.81 18.82 0.55
C MET A 152 -12.10 20.29 0.15
N ALA A 153 -13.38 20.67 0.00
CA ALA A 153 -13.75 22.03 -0.39
C ALA A 153 -13.61 23.05 0.76
N ILE A 154 -13.69 22.62 2.02
CA ILE A 154 -13.63 23.52 3.19
C ILE A 154 -12.18 23.73 3.66
N SER A 155 -11.27 22.80 3.36
CA SER A 155 -9.84 22.92 3.72
C SER A 155 -8.95 23.49 2.59
N GLY A 156 -9.49 23.66 1.37
CA GLY A 156 -8.73 24.05 0.17
C GLY A 156 -8.88 25.50 -0.31
N LEU A 157 -9.71 26.33 0.32
CA LEU A 157 -9.83 27.76 0.00
C LEU A 157 -8.69 28.57 0.65
N ASN A 158 -7.44 28.28 0.26
CA ASN A 158 -6.30 29.20 0.25
C ASN A 158 -5.02 28.43 -0.12
N ARG A 159 -4.89 28.08 -1.40
CA ARG A 159 -3.62 28.09 -2.14
C ARG A 159 -3.89 27.73 -3.60
N SER A 160 -3.89 28.75 -4.44
CA SER A 160 -3.60 28.58 -5.85
C SER A 160 -2.17 28.05 -5.98
N GLU A 161 -1.99 26.76 -6.23
CA GLU A 161 -0.68 26.22 -6.61
C GLU A 161 -0.76 25.37 -7.89
N PRO A 162 0.26 25.50 -8.75
CA PRO A 162 0.20 25.03 -10.13
C PRO A 162 0.41 23.53 -10.23
N LYS A 163 -0.14 22.95 -11.30
CA LYS A 163 0.04 21.55 -11.75
C LYS A 163 1.53 21.15 -11.72
N ARG A 164 2.01 20.59 -10.61
CA ARG A 164 3.35 20.01 -10.48
C ARG A 164 3.24 18.49 -10.50
N THR A 165 3.97 17.89 -11.44
CA THR A 165 4.08 16.46 -11.74
C THR A 165 4.00 15.55 -10.49
N GLY A 166 2.98 14.68 -10.48
CA GLY A 166 2.55 13.87 -9.32
C GLY A 166 3.62 13.00 -8.66
N TRP A 167 4.73 12.70 -9.35
CA TRP A 167 5.82 11.87 -8.84
C TRP A 167 6.54 12.44 -7.62
N ARG A 168 6.79 13.76 -7.58
CA ARG A 168 7.52 14.39 -6.45
C ARG A 168 6.61 14.64 -5.25
N TYR A 169 5.34 14.93 -5.51
CA TYR A 169 4.32 15.11 -4.47
C TYR A 169 3.98 13.78 -3.78
N LEU A 170 3.80 12.68 -4.55
CA LEU A 170 3.55 11.36 -3.99
C LEU A 170 4.77 10.83 -3.22
N ARG A 171 6.00 11.02 -3.71
CA ARG A 171 7.22 10.63 -2.96
C ARG A 171 7.31 11.34 -1.60
N ASN A 172 7.06 12.65 -1.56
CA ASN A 172 7.10 13.43 -0.31
C ASN A 172 5.90 13.14 0.60
N LYS A 173 4.71 12.90 0.04
CA LYS A 173 3.50 12.63 0.83
C LYS A 173 3.51 11.20 1.36
N LEU A 174 4.01 10.23 0.61
CA LEU A 174 4.24 8.86 1.08
C LEU A 174 5.37 8.82 2.09
N SER A 175 6.47 9.59 1.94
CA SER A 175 7.51 9.67 2.97
C SER A 175 7.01 10.26 4.29
N CYS A 176 6.08 11.22 4.25
CA CYS A 176 5.49 11.83 5.45
C CYS A 176 4.33 11.02 6.05
N LEU A 177 3.41 10.47 5.24
CA LEU A 177 2.31 9.63 5.73
C LEU A 177 2.78 8.27 6.26
N TRP A 178 3.93 7.77 5.78
CA TRP A 178 4.60 6.58 6.33
C TRP A 178 5.20 6.79 7.72
N PHE A 179 5.55 8.03 8.09
CA PHE A 179 6.24 8.32 9.36
C PHE A 179 5.27 8.35 10.55
N ASP A 180 4.08 8.94 10.38
CA ASP A 180 3.24 9.28 11.54
C ASP A 180 2.29 8.16 12.01
N LYS A 181 1.86 7.24 11.12
CA LYS A 181 0.82 6.26 11.46
C LYS A 181 1.33 4.87 11.87
N ILE A 182 2.57 4.52 11.57
CA ILE A 182 3.16 3.21 11.93
C ILE A 182 3.75 3.26 13.35
N CYS A 183 4.28 4.41 13.79
CA CYS A 183 4.81 4.57 15.14
C CYS A 183 3.73 4.52 16.25
N THR A 184 2.46 4.79 15.93
CA THR A 184 1.37 4.73 16.92
C THR A 184 0.85 3.33 17.22
N PHE A 185 1.19 2.30 16.44
CA PHE A 185 0.61 0.95 16.62
C PHE A 185 1.40 0.08 17.63
N LYS A 186 2.68 0.38 17.91
CA LYS A 186 3.46 -0.36 18.93
C LYS A 186 3.39 0.23 20.35
N PHE A 187 2.66 1.33 20.59
CA PHE A 187 2.57 1.92 21.95
C PHE A 187 1.34 1.49 22.78
N THR A 188 0.42 0.67 22.25
CA THR A 188 -0.77 0.23 22.99
C THR A 188 -0.85 -1.26 23.31
N SER A 189 0.12 -2.08 22.86
CA SER A 189 0.12 -3.54 23.11
C SER A 189 1.21 -4.03 24.08
N SER A 190 1.87 -3.12 24.81
CA SER A 190 2.79 -3.48 25.90
C SER A 190 2.48 -2.71 27.19
N MET A 191 1.21 -2.70 27.59
CA MET A 191 0.78 -2.46 28.99
C MET A 191 -0.54 -3.19 29.21
N LYS A 192 -0.49 -4.51 29.35
CA LYS A 192 -1.45 -5.33 30.13
C LYS A 192 -1.00 -6.79 30.13
N ALA A 193 -0.94 -7.32 31.35
CA ALA A 193 -0.45 -8.63 31.80
C ALA A 193 1.07 -8.75 31.93
#